data_AF-A0A496SNG7-F1
#
_entry.id   AF-A0A496SNG7-F1
#
_cell.length_a   1.000
_cell.length_b   1.000
_cell.length_c   1.000
_cell.angle_alpha   90.00
_cell.angle_beta   90.00
_cell.angle_gamma   90.00
#
_symmetry.space_group_name_H-M   'P 1'
#
loop_
_entity.id
_entity.type
_entity.pdbx_description
1 polymer ?
#
loop_
_entity_poly.entity_id
_entity_poly.type
_entity_poly.pdbx_seq_one_letter_code
_entity_poly.pdbx_strand_id
1 'polypeptide(L)'
;LYAPPELGGFYHYLEVHVGEEIEVRVIPLLRWLSIFPNSAKLEVGDTLRLRAFGEDPTGRTISVGPPMWVRWTSSDTSVGRVDSVGTFVALSEGDVEVTVRCGLRYGRAHLSVVRSTDTGDAGTSPVPEGYSLHSFPNPFNDVTSVSFEVTAGCKVAPGD
;
A
#
# COMPACT_ATOMS: atom_id res chain seq x y z
N LEU A 1 1.28 -6.55 -38.34
CA LEU A 1 0.38 -5.38 -38.24
C LEU A 1 1.09 -4.34 -37.36
N TYR A 2 1.65 -3.28 -37.94
CA TYR A 2 2.24 -2.16 -37.19
C TYR A 2 1.18 -1.07 -37.10
N ALA A 3 0.66 -0.81 -35.90
CA ALA A 3 -0.08 0.42 -35.65
C ALA A 3 0.94 1.50 -35.29
N PRO A 4 1.04 2.62 -36.01
CA PRO A 4 1.91 3.72 -35.62
C PRO A 4 1.45 4.32 -34.27
N PRO A 5 2.34 4.97 -33.50
CA PRO A 5 2.00 5.53 -32.20
C PRO A 5 0.78 6.45 -32.21
N GLU A 6 0.60 7.28 -33.24
CA GLU A 6 -0.61 8.12 -33.41
C GLU A 6 -1.93 7.35 -33.50
N LEU A 7 -1.92 6.06 -33.85
CA LEU A 7 -3.09 5.20 -33.94
C LEU A 7 -3.21 4.23 -32.74
N GLY A 8 -2.54 4.54 -31.63
CA GLY A 8 -2.53 3.68 -30.43
C GLY A 8 -1.51 2.54 -30.48
N GLY A 9 -0.53 2.63 -31.39
CA GLY A 9 0.64 1.77 -31.38
C GLY A 9 1.54 2.03 -30.17
N PHE A 10 2.20 1.00 -29.68
CA PHE A 10 3.14 1.11 -28.58
C PHE A 10 4.44 0.38 -28.92
N TYR A 11 5.58 0.95 -28.53
CA TYR A 11 6.87 0.29 -28.66
C TYR A 11 7.05 -0.74 -27.53
N HIS A 12 6.91 -2.01 -27.86
CA HIS A 12 7.16 -3.12 -26.94
C HIS A 12 8.11 -4.13 -27.58
N TYR A 13 8.92 -4.75 -26.75
CA TYR A 13 9.60 -5.99 -27.09
C TYR A 13 8.78 -7.16 -26.57
N LEU A 14 8.70 -8.22 -27.37
CA LEU A 14 8.25 -9.52 -26.90
C LEU A 14 9.47 -10.35 -26.55
N GLU A 15 9.59 -10.72 -25.28
CA GLU A 15 10.56 -11.72 -24.86
C GLU A 15 9.84 -13.06 -24.82
N VAL A 16 10.22 -13.97 -25.72
CA VAL A 16 9.63 -15.31 -25.85
C VAL A 16 10.63 -16.32 -25.30
N HIS A 17 10.27 -17.00 -24.23
CA HIS A 17 11.04 -18.14 -23.72
C HIS A 17 10.38 -19.41 -24.22
N VAL A 18 11.17 -20.24 -24.91
CA VAL A 18 10.72 -21.54 -25.40
C VAL A 18 11.38 -22.61 -24.53
N GLY A 19 10.59 -23.17 -23.61
CA GLY A 19 10.96 -24.30 -22.77
C GLY A 19 9.99 -25.47 -22.98
N GLU A 20 9.64 -26.16 -21.90
CA GLU A 20 8.54 -27.14 -21.90
C GLU A 20 7.18 -26.46 -22.19
N GLU A 21 7.05 -25.21 -21.73
CA GLU A 21 5.96 -24.29 -22.10
C GLU A 21 6.53 -23.05 -22.83
N ILE A 22 5.66 -22.35 -23.56
CA ILE A 22 6.00 -21.06 -24.18
C ILE A 22 5.57 -19.93 -23.24
N GLU A 23 6.53 -19.17 -22.72
CA GLU A 23 6.26 -17.96 -21.95
C GLU A 23 6.48 -16.74 -22.85
N VAL A 24 5.49 -15.84 -22.93
CA VAL A 24 5.59 -14.57 -23.65
C VAL A 24 5.50 -13.42 -22.66
N ARG A 25 6.54 -12.58 -22.62
CA ARG A 25 6.58 -11.36 -21.82
C ARG A 25 6.45 -10.14 -22.71
N VAL A 26 5.53 -9.26 -22.33
CA VAL A 26 5.32 -7.96 -22.96
C VAL A 26 6.13 -6.92 -22.19
N ILE A 27 7.14 -6.32 -22.84
CA ILE A 27 8.06 -5.38 -22.21
C ILE A 27 7.97 -4.03 -22.94
N PRO A 28 7.44 -2.96 -22.30
CA PRO A 28 7.45 -1.63 -22.90
C PRO A 28 8.87 -1.10 -23.06
N LEU A 29 9.13 -0.44 -24.19
CA LEU A 29 10.34 0.36 -24.36
C LEU A 29 10.16 1.67 -23.60
N LEU A 30 10.88 1.81 -22.49
CA LEU A 30 10.80 2.97 -21.60
C LEU A 30 12.08 3.81 -21.68
N ARG A 31 11.92 5.13 -21.73
CA ARG A 31 12.99 6.12 -21.48
C ARG A 31 13.29 6.20 -19.99
N TRP A 32 12.27 6.28 -19.15
CA TRP A 32 12.38 6.29 -17.69
C TRP A 32 11.22 5.52 -17.03
N LEU A 33 11.39 5.17 -15.75
CA LEU A 33 10.41 4.49 -14.90
C LEU A 33 10.48 5.07 -13.48
N SER A 34 9.34 5.39 -12.87
CA SER A 34 9.24 5.90 -11.50
C SER A 34 8.13 5.20 -10.72
N ILE A 35 8.14 5.38 -9.40
CA ILE A 35 7.11 4.91 -8.47
C ILE A 35 6.41 6.13 -7.85
N PHE A 36 5.10 6.04 -7.68
CA PHE A 36 4.31 6.98 -6.90
C PHE A 36 3.48 6.25 -5.82
N PRO A 37 3.49 6.74 -4.56
CA PRO A 37 4.42 7.75 -4.04
C PRO A 37 5.87 7.24 -4.06
N ASN A 38 6.84 8.13 -4.28
CA ASN A 38 8.27 7.81 -4.24
C ASN A 38 8.85 7.83 -2.81
N SER A 39 8.08 8.33 -1.85
CA SER A 39 8.38 8.19 -0.42
C SER A 39 7.11 8.22 0.42
N ALA A 40 7.09 7.48 1.52
CA ALA A 40 6.01 7.54 2.50
C ALA A 40 6.52 7.16 3.90
N LYS A 41 5.83 7.66 4.93
CA LYS A 41 5.96 7.19 6.30
C LYS A 41 4.73 6.37 6.65
N LEU A 42 4.92 5.18 7.18
CA LEU A 42 3.88 4.18 7.47
C LEU A 42 4.02 3.71 8.93
N GLU A 43 2.93 3.25 9.52
CA GLU A 43 2.96 2.49 10.77
C GLU A 43 3.03 0.99 10.50
N VAL A 44 3.54 0.21 11.45
CA VAL A 44 3.46 -1.25 11.38
C VAL A 44 2.00 -1.69 11.24
N GLY A 45 1.72 -2.52 10.23
CA GLY A 45 0.37 -2.96 9.88
C GLY A 45 -0.26 -2.19 8.72
N ASP A 46 0.27 -1.02 8.35
CA ASP A 46 -0.24 -0.25 7.22
C ASP A 46 -0.04 -0.97 5.88
N THR A 47 -0.93 -0.66 4.95
CA THR A 47 -0.81 -1.06 3.55
C THR A 47 -0.78 0.17 2.66
N LEU A 48 0.18 0.20 1.72
CA LEU A 48 0.37 1.28 0.76
C LEU A 48 0.31 0.75 -0.67
N ARG A 49 -0.51 1.38 -1.52
CA ARG A 49 -0.51 1.09 -2.95
C ARG A 49 0.52 1.94 -3.68
N LEU A 50 1.57 1.30 -4.17
CA LEU A 50 2.54 1.89 -5.09
C LEU A 50 2.07 1.71 -6.54
N ARG A 51 2.29 2.73 -7.36
CA ARG A 51 2.01 2.70 -8.80
C ARG A 51 3.27 3.04 -9.58
N ALA A 52 3.52 2.33 -10.66
CA ALA A 52 4.65 2.60 -11.54
C ALA A 52 4.21 3.36 -12.79
N PHE A 53 4.99 4.36 -13.18
CA PHE A 53 4.76 5.15 -14.38
C PHE A 53 6.05 5.21 -15.19
N GLY A 54 5.95 5.11 -16.50
CA GLY A 54 7.09 5.27 -17.39
C GLY A 54 6.76 6.23 -18.54
N GLU A 55 7.78 6.62 -19.28
CA GLU A 55 7.63 7.39 -20.51
C GLU A 55 8.25 6.61 -21.67
N ASP A 56 7.57 6.56 -22.81
CA ASP A 56 8.05 5.89 -24.02
C ASP A 56 8.98 6.80 -24.86
N PRO A 57 9.58 6.32 -25.95
CA PRO A 57 10.44 7.15 -26.83
C PRO A 57 9.75 8.37 -27.44
N THR A 58 8.41 8.36 -27.53
CA THR A 58 7.60 9.45 -28.08
C THR A 58 7.24 10.52 -27.06
N GLY A 59 7.63 10.33 -25.79
CA GLY A 59 7.31 11.25 -24.69
C GLY A 59 5.95 10.99 -24.05
N ARG A 60 5.31 9.85 -24.33
CA ARG A 60 4.02 9.51 -23.73
C ARG A 60 4.20 8.83 -22.39
N THR A 61 3.53 9.35 -21.37
CA THR A 61 3.43 8.69 -20.07
C THR A 61 2.52 7.46 -20.16
N ILE A 62 3.01 6.32 -19.67
CA ILE A 62 2.28 5.06 -19.59
C ILE A 62 2.22 4.58 -18.14
N SER A 63 1.07 4.01 -17.77
CA SER A 63 0.95 3.24 -16.53
C SER A 63 1.64 1.90 -16.71
N VAL A 64 2.54 1.54 -15.80
CA VAL A 64 3.32 0.30 -15.85
C VAL A 64 2.75 -0.68 -14.83
N GLY A 65 2.21 -1.78 -15.33
CA GLY A 65 1.57 -2.82 -14.53
C GLY A 65 1.06 -3.96 -15.41
N PRO A 66 0.41 -4.99 -14.83
CA PRO A 66 -0.17 -6.09 -15.61
C PRO A 66 -1.03 -5.59 -16.78
N PRO A 67 -0.95 -6.20 -17.98
CA PRO A 67 -0.26 -7.46 -18.29
C PRO A 67 1.24 -7.32 -18.64
N MET A 68 1.84 -6.15 -18.47
CA MET A 68 3.28 -5.98 -18.72
C MET A 68 4.11 -6.81 -17.73
N TRP A 69 5.29 -7.26 -18.17
CA TRP A 69 6.23 -7.92 -17.27
C TRP A 69 6.87 -6.90 -16.33
N VAL A 70 6.43 -6.91 -15.07
CA VAL A 70 6.88 -5.99 -14.02
C VAL A 70 7.32 -6.81 -12.81
N ARG A 71 8.45 -6.43 -12.21
CA ARG A 71 8.94 -7.06 -10.98
C ARG A 71 9.13 -6.03 -9.90
N TRP A 72 8.39 -6.20 -8.81
CA TRP A 72 8.55 -5.42 -7.58
C TRP A 72 9.45 -6.19 -6.60
N THR A 73 10.26 -5.44 -5.86
CA THR A 73 11.18 -5.98 -4.86
C THR A 73 11.29 -5.01 -3.69
N SER A 74 11.43 -5.55 -2.49
CA SER A 74 11.73 -4.80 -1.26
C SER A 74 13.18 -5.09 -0.85
N SER A 75 13.94 -4.08 -0.41
CA SER A 75 15.32 -4.26 0.07
C SER A 75 15.38 -5.06 1.37
N ASP A 76 14.34 -5.00 2.19
CA ASP A 76 14.21 -5.76 3.44
C ASP A 76 12.77 -6.26 3.61
N THR A 77 12.58 -7.57 3.43
CA THR A 77 11.26 -8.21 3.52
C THR A 77 10.80 -8.50 4.96
N SER A 78 11.64 -8.20 5.95
CA SER A 78 11.28 -8.21 7.37
C SER A 78 10.71 -6.86 7.83
N VAL A 79 11.12 -5.74 7.22
CA VAL A 79 10.54 -4.39 7.41
C VAL A 79 9.23 -4.26 6.64
N GLY A 80 9.19 -4.71 5.38
CA GLY A 80 7.95 -4.77 4.63
C GLY A 80 8.04 -5.46 3.29
N ARG A 81 6.90 -5.93 2.79
CA ARG A 81 6.80 -6.76 1.58
C ARG A 81 5.97 -6.06 0.53
N VAL A 82 6.37 -6.18 -0.73
CA VAL A 82 5.62 -5.69 -1.88
C VAL A 82 5.19 -6.87 -2.75
N ASP A 83 3.94 -6.91 -3.17
CA ASP A 83 3.40 -7.93 -4.08
C ASP A 83 3.73 -7.64 -5.56
N SER A 84 3.31 -8.52 -6.46
CA SER A 84 3.54 -8.38 -7.91
C SER A 84 2.82 -7.19 -8.55
N VAL A 85 1.83 -6.60 -7.88
CA VAL A 85 1.03 -5.49 -8.38
C VAL A 85 1.35 -4.16 -7.69
N GLY A 86 2.34 -4.12 -6.79
CA GLY A 86 2.80 -2.90 -6.13
C GLY A 86 2.08 -2.59 -4.81
N THR A 87 1.39 -3.55 -4.21
CA THR A 87 0.85 -3.39 -2.84
C THR A 87 1.95 -3.67 -1.83
N PHE A 88 2.33 -2.68 -1.04
CA PHE A 88 3.30 -2.80 0.04
C PHE A 88 2.59 -2.96 1.39
N VAL A 89 3.05 -3.90 2.22
CA VAL A 89 2.57 -4.13 3.60
C VAL A 89 3.73 -3.90 4.56
N ALA A 90 3.53 -3.02 5.54
CA ALA A 90 4.49 -2.69 6.58
C ALA A 90 4.44 -3.74 7.71
N LEU A 91 5.59 -4.33 8.05
CA LEU A 91 5.68 -5.48 8.97
C LEU A 91 6.43 -5.16 10.26
N SER A 92 7.50 -4.36 10.19
CA SER A 92 8.27 -3.96 11.36
C SER A 92 8.92 -2.59 11.15
N GLU A 93 9.30 -1.94 12.25
CA GLU A 93 9.97 -0.64 12.23
C GLU A 93 11.29 -0.70 11.45
N GLY A 94 11.52 0.28 10.57
CA GLY A 94 12.72 0.38 9.76
C GLY A 94 12.52 1.14 8.46
N ASP A 95 13.62 1.42 7.76
CA ASP A 95 13.62 2.03 6.44
C ASP A 95 13.82 0.97 5.36
N VAL A 96 13.08 1.10 4.26
CA VAL A 96 13.14 0.14 3.15
C VAL A 96 13.06 0.84 1.80
N GLU A 97 13.86 0.36 0.84
CA GLU A 97 13.78 0.79 -0.55
C GLU A 97 12.97 -0.23 -1.36
N VAL A 98 11.85 0.22 -1.92
CA VAL A 98 11.06 -0.58 -2.86
C VAL A 98 11.51 -0.25 -4.28
N THR A 99 11.88 -1.28 -5.04
CA THR A 99 12.30 -1.15 -6.44
C THR A 99 11.31 -1.85 -7.36
N VAL A 100 10.88 -1.14 -8.42
CA VAL A 100 10.13 -1.71 -9.55
C VAL A 100 11.06 -1.83 -10.76
N ARG A 101 10.99 -2.94 -11.48
CA ARG A 101 11.71 -3.17 -12.74
C ARG A 101 10.75 -3.53 -13.86
N CYS A 102 10.95 -2.93 -15.03
CA CYS A 102 10.26 -3.28 -16.26
C CYS A 102 11.24 -3.15 -17.43
N GLY A 103 11.57 -4.27 -18.08
CA GLY A 103 12.67 -4.34 -19.04
C GLY A 103 13.99 -3.85 -18.43
N LEU A 104 14.65 -2.92 -19.14
CA LEU A 104 15.93 -2.31 -18.73
C LEU A 104 15.78 -1.04 -17.88
N ARG A 105 14.57 -0.74 -17.38
CA ARG A 105 14.31 0.42 -16.53
C ARG A 105 13.87 -0.01 -15.15
N TYR A 106 14.19 0.84 -14.18
CA TYR A 106 13.79 0.66 -12.80
C TYR A 106 13.40 1.99 -12.17
N GLY A 107 12.46 1.94 -11.23
CA GLY A 107 12.07 3.05 -10.37
C GLY A 107 12.24 2.65 -8.91
N ARG A 108 12.38 3.62 -8.00
CA ARG A 108 12.61 3.40 -6.57
C ARG A 108 11.69 4.26 -5.72
N ALA A 109 11.31 3.74 -4.55
CA ALA A 109 10.59 4.46 -3.52
C ALA A 109 11.21 4.18 -2.15
N HIS A 110 11.34 5.21 -1.30
CA HIS A 110 11.86 5.11 0.05
C HIS A 110 10.73 5.13 1.07
N LEU A 111 10.53 4.04 1.80
CA LEU A 111 9.45 3.92 2.78
C LEU A 111 10.05 3.80 4.18
N SER A 112 9.52 4.58 5.12
CA SER A 112 9.91 4.54 6.53
C SER A 112 8.76 3.97 7.35
N VAL A 113 8.97 2.83 7.99
CA VAL A 113 7.99 2.20 8.88
C VAL A 113 8.33 2.55 10.32
N VAL A 114 7.38 3.11 11.05
CA VAL A 114 7.49 3.38 12.49
C VAL A 114 6.57 2.46 13.28
N ARG A 115 6.81 2.32 14.59
CA ARG A 115 5.87 1.61 15.45
C ARG A 115 4.50 2.25 15.37
N SER A 116 3.47 1.42 15.36
CA SER A 116 2.13 1.94 15.56
C SER A 116 2.05 2.51 16.97
N THR A 117 1.61 3.76 17.08
CA THR A 117 1.30 4.36 18.37
C THR A 117 -0.11 3.96 18.78
N ASP A 118 -0.36 2.66 18.89
CA ASP A 118 -1.48 2.19 19.68
C ASP A 118 -1.02 2.26 21.13
N THR A 119 -1.14 3.46 21.72
CA THR A 119 -1.13 3.58 23.18
C THR A 119 -2.41 2.92 23.66
N GLY A 120 -2.37 1.60 23.80
CA GLY A 120 -3.26 0.89 24.69
C GLY A 120 -3.05 1.49 26.08
N ASP A 121 -3.96 2.35 26.51
CA ASP A 121 -4.10 2.70 27.91
C ASP A 121 -4.61 1.46 28.66
N ALA A 122 -3.69 0.54 28.93
CA ALA A 122 -3.74 -0.34 30.09
C ALA A 122 -2.85 0.25 31.20
N GLY A 123 -2.82 1.57 31.32
CA GLY A 123 -2.35 2.26 32.51
C GLY A 123 -3.41 2.10 33.58
N THR A 124 -3.07 1.47 34.69
CA THR A 124 -3.83 1.53 35.93
C THR A 124 -3.96 2.99 36.38
N SER A 125 -4.99 3.68 35.91
CA SER A 125 -5.43 4.98 36.44
C SER A 125 -6.34 4.71 37.64
N PRO A 126 -6.04 5.23 38.85
CA PRO A 126 -6.92 5.04 39.99
C PRO A 126 -8.24 5.76 39.72
N VAL A 127 -9.32 4.99 39.51
CA VAL A 127 -10.67 5.52 39.36
C VAL A 127 -11.03 6.29 40.64
N PRO A 128 -11.33 7.61 40.58
CA PRO A 128 -11.84 8.34 41.73
C PRO A 128 -13.23 7.83 42.11
N GLU A 129 -13.50 7.63 43.40
CA GLU A 129 -14.83 7.19 43.87
C GLU A 129 -15.93 8.19 43.43
N GLY A 130 -16.96 7.70 42.73
CA GLY A 130 -18.16 8.48 42.45
C GLY A 130 -18.80 8.34 41.07
N TYR A 131 -18.23 7.57 40.14
CA TYR A 131 -18.80 7.39 38.80
C TYR A 131 -19.55 6.06 38.70
N SER A 132 -20.87 6.12 38.47
CA SER A 132 -21.68 4.95 38.15
C SER A 132 -21.67 4.71 36.64
N LEU A 133 -21.09 3.60 36.21
CA LEU A 133 -21.14 3.12 34.83
C LEU A 133 -22.56 2.65 34.49
N HIS A 134 -23.23 3.33 33.56
CA HIS A 134 -24.44 2.81 32.95
C HIS A 134 -24.06 1.98 31.72
N SER A 135 -24.18 0.66 31.84
CA SER A 135 -24.03 -0.25 30.70
C SER A 135 -25.31 -0.28 29.88
N PHE A 136 -25.21 -0.10 28.57
CA PHE A 136 -26.29 -0.45 27.65
C PHE A 136 -25.99 -1.84 27.04
N PRO A 137 -27.01 -2.70 26.87
CA PRO A 137 -26.81 -3.99 26.21
C PRO A 137 -26.45 -3.77 24.73
N ASN A 138 -25.40 -4.46 24.26
CA ASN A 138 -24.98 -4.47 22.86
C ASN A 138 -25.92 -5.39 22.06
N PRO A 139 -26.64 -4.89 21.03
CA PRO A 139 -27.60 -5.69 20.28
C PRO A 139 -26.95 -6.70 19.30
N PHE A 140 -25.62 -6.74 19.17
CA PHE A 140 -24.93 -7.58 18.18
C PHE A 140 -24.05 -8.71 18.76
N ASN A 141 -23.68 -8.71 20.05
CA ASN A 141 -23.23 -9.89 20.81
C ASN A 141 -23.16 -9.62 22.33
N ASP A 142 -23.28 -10.68 23.14
CA ASP A 142 -23.26 -10.60 24.62
C ASP A 142 -21.86 -10.39 25.25
N VAL A 143 -20.81 -10.15 24.45
CA VAL A 143 -19.40 -10.24 24.94
C VAL A 143 -18.62 -8.92 24.83
N THR A 144 -19.23 -7.84 24.34
CA THR A 144 -18.56 -6.54 24.26
C THR A 144 -19.46 -5.40 24.71
N SER A 145 -19.38 -5.02 25.98
CA SER A 145 -19.96 -3.77 26.48
C SER A 145 -18.99 -2.63 26.18
N VAL A 146 -19.43 -1.62 25.42
CA VAL A 146 -18.64 -0.39 25.28
C VAL A 146 -19.00 0.54 26.42
N SER A 147 -18.01 0.87 27.25
CA SER A 147 -18.16 1.79 28.37
C SER A 147 -17.63 3.15 27.94
N PHE A 148 -18.39 4.21 28.17
CA PHE A 148 -17.91 5.58 27.99
C PHE A 148 -18.09 6.32 29.31
N GLU A 149 -17.08 7.08 29.73
CA GLU A 149 -17.23 8.03 30.82
C GLU A 149 -17.97 9.27 30.31
N VAL A 150 -19.08 9.60 30.95
CA VAL A 150 -19.76 10.89 30.73
C VAL A 150 -19.25 11.86 31.79
N THR A 151 -18.40 12.81 31.39
CA THR A 151 -17.99 13.91 32.25
C THR A 151 -19.23 14.70 32.71
N ALA A 152 -19.27 15.05 34.00
CA ALA A 152 -20.38 15.80 34.58
C ALA A 152 -20.68 17.07 33.76
N GLY A 153 -21.89 17.15 33.20
CA GLY A 153 -22.37 18.30 32.43
C GLY A 153 -22.76 18.04 30.97
N CYS A 154 -22.44 16.88 30.39
CA CYS A 154 -22.88 16.54 29.04
C CYS A 154 -24.38 16.22 28.98
N LYS A 155 -25.14 16.97 28.16
CA LYS A 155 -26.50 16.61 27.74
C LYS A 155 -26.45 15.95 26.37
N VAL A 156 -27.02 14.75 26.25
CA VAL A 156 -27.19 14.05 24.97
C VAL A 156 -28.36 14.70 24.23
N ALA A 157 -28.14 15.15 22.99
CA ALA A 157 -29.23 15.61 22.14
C ALA A 157 -30.00 14.39 21.59
N PRO A 158 -31.34 14.37 21.63
CA PRO A 158 -32.10 13.36 20.91
C PRO A 158 -31.90 13.56 19.40
N GLY A 159 -31.48 12.52 18.69
CA GLY A 159 -31.32 12.53 17.24
C GLY A 159 -32.66 12.49 16.51
N ASP A 160 -32.72 13.10 15.34
CA ASP A 160 -33.77 12.89 14.33
C ASP A 160 -33.60 11.52 13.64
#